data_AF-A0A1I0GWS9-F1
#
_entry.id   AF-A0A1I0GWS9-F1
#
_cell.length_a   1.000
_cell.length_b   1.000
_cell.length_c   1.000
_cell.angle_alpha   90.00
_cell.angle_beta   90.00
_cell.angle_gamma   90.00
#
_symmetry.space_group_name_H-M   'P 1'
#
loop_
_entity.id
_entity.type
_entity.pdbx_description
1 polymer ?
#
loop_
_entity_poly.entity_id
_entity_poly.type
_entity_poly.pdbx_seq_one_letter_code
_entity_poly.pdbx_strand_id
1 'polypeptide(L)'
;MSSGILSGSEKPRSFEAHLRDAWIELINKHFQSPEHAAVFFGVSEKTARNWASGSCGPRGGPVAYAMKHMPGAAQMLLGDT
;
A
#
# COMPACT_ATOMS: atom_id res chain seq x y z
N MET A 1 -14.47 0.60 40.14
CA MET A 1 -14.26 0.83 38.70
C MET A 1 -13.77 2.27 38.54
N SER A 2 -12.48 2.48 38.30
CA SER A 2 -11.93 3.83 38.06
C SER A 2 -11.40 3.92 36.64
N SER A 3 -11.88 4.94 35.95
CA SER A 3 -11.74 5.19 34.52
C SER A 3 -10.30 5.41 34.07
N GLY A 4 -9.87 4.56 33.14
CA GLY A 4 -9.28 4.95 31.85
C GLY A 4 -8.11 5.91 31.87
N ILE A 5 -6.91 5.37 32.11
CA ILE A 5 -5.65 5.92 31.59
C ILE A 5 -5.68 5.78 30.07
N LEU A 6 -5.88 6.86 29.32
CA LEU A 6 -5.35 7.03 27.97
C LEU A 6 -4.98 8.51 27.78
N SER A 7 -3.98 8.92 28.56
CA SER A 7 -3.21 10.13 28.30
C SER A 7 -2.49 9.97 26.95
N GLY A 8 -2.93 10.74 25.96
CA GLY A 8 -2.19 11.10 24.74
C GLY A 8 -1.29 10.05 24.10
N SER A 9 -1.84 8.97 23.53
CA SER A 9 -1.10 8.21 22.52
C SER A 9 -1.31 8.84 21.15
N GLU A 10 -0.27 8.93 20.31
CA GLU A 10 -0.45 9.13 18.87
C GLU A 10 -1.57 8.19 18.39
N LYS A 11 -2.55 8.72 17.65
CA LYS A 11 -3.59 7.86 17.09
C LYS A 11 -2.88 6.83 16.21
N PRO A 12 -3.01 5.52 16.47
CA PRO A 12 -2.42 4.52 15.59
C PRO A 12 -2.90 4.80 14.16
N ARG A 13 -1.96 4.83 13.20
CA ARG A 13 -2.32 4.98 11.78
C ARG A 13 -3.34 3.92 11.43
N SER A 14 -4.40 4.30 10.72
CA SER A 14 -5.33 3.30 10.21
C SER A 14 -4.58 2.33 9.30
N PHE A 15 -5.00 1.07 9.27
CA PHE A 15 -4.46 0.09 8.34
C PHE A 15 -4.53 0.58 6.88
N GLU A 16 -5.55 1.37 6.54
CA GLU A 16 -5.69 1.99 5.23
C GLU A 16 -4.58 3.02 4.92
N ALA A 17 -4.21 3.85 5.90
CA ALA A 17 -3.10 4.79 5.75
C ALA A 17 -1.77 4.04 5.55
N HIS A 18 -1.53 3.00 6.35
CA HIS A 18 -0.38 2.11 6.19
C HIS A 18 -0.34 1.46 4.81
N LEU A 19 -1.44 0.83 4.40
CA LEU A 19 -1.53 0.12 3.12
C LEU A 19 -1.27 1.06 1.95
N ARG A 20 -1.78 2.30 2.01
CA ARG A 20 -1.52 3.31 0.98
C ARG A 20 -0.05 3.67 0.92
N ASP A 21 0.58 3.96 2.05
CA ASP A 21 2.00 4.36 2.10
C ASP A 21 2.91 3.21 1.63
N ALA A 22 2.65 1.99 2.11
CA ALA A 22 3.36 0.79 1.70
C ALA A 22 3.16 0.47 0.21
N TRP A 23 1.98 0.73 -0.34
CA TRP A 23 1.72 0.57 -1.77
C TRP A 23 2.51 1.56 -2.61
N ILE A 24 2.57 2.83 -2.21
CA ILE A 24 3.39 3.85 -2.89
C ILE A 24 4.85 3.41 -2.93
N GLU A 25 5.38 2.92 -1.80
CA GLU A 25 6.76 2.42 -1.75
C GLU A 25 6.95 1.19 -2.64
N LEU A 26 6.05 0.21 -2.60
CA LEU A 26 6.12 -0.98 -3.45
C LEU A 26 6.20 -0.59 -4.94
N ILE A 27 5.35 0.33 -5.38
CA ILE A 27 5.32 0.80 -6.76
C ILE A 27 6.64 1.48 -7.14
N ASN A 28 7.08 2.46 -6.34
CA ASN A 28 8.26 3.27 -6.66
C ASN A 28 9.59 2.51 -6.53
N LYS A 29 9.64 1.46 -5.70
CA LYS A 29 10.85 0.68 -5.45
C LYS A 29 11.04 -0.49 -6.42
N HIS A 30 9.94 -1.12 -6.85
CA HIS A 30 10.02 -2.36 -7.63
C HIS A 30 9.69 -2.20 -9.12
N PHE A 31 9.16 -1.04 -9.53
CA PHE A 31 8.89 -0.75 -10.94
C PHE A 31 9.68 0.45 -11.42
N GLN A 32 10.26 0.34 -12.61
CA GLN A 32 11.06 1.40 -13.24
C GLN A 32 10.25 2.64 -13.57
N SER A 33 8.95 2.48 -13.82
CA SER A 33 8.02 3.57 -14.11
C SER A 33 6.58 3.16 -13.81
N PRO A 34 5.64 4.12 -13.70
CA PRO A 34 4.21 3.82 -13.59
C PRO A 34 3.68 2.98 -14.76
N GLU A 35 4.20 3.15 -15.97
CA GLU A 35 3.82 2.38 -17.16
C GLU A 35 4.20 0.90 -16.99
N HIS A 36 5.39 0.62 -16.45
CA HIS A 36 5.80 -0.75 -16.15
C HIS A 36 4.88 -1.40 -15.09
N ALA A 37 4.52 -0.67 -14.04
CA ALA A 37 3.53 -1.14 -13.07
C ALA A 37 2.15 -1.37 -13.71
N ALA A 38 1.71 -0.49 -14.62
CA ALA A 38 0.44 -0.63 -15.32
C ALA A 38 0.36 -1.93 -16.12
N VAL A 39 1.41 -2.27 -16.87
CA VAL A 39 1.51 -3.53 -17.61
C VAL A 39 1.47 -4.73 -16.66
N PHE A 40 2.26 -4.69 -15.57
CA PHE A 40 2.31 -5.79 -14.61
C PHE A 40 0.97 -6.08 -13.93
N PHE A 41 0.26 -5.02 -13.51
CA PHE A 41 -1.03 -5.14 -12.83
C PHE A 41 -2.24 -5.22 -13.78
N GLY A 42 -2.04 -5.06 -15.08
CA GLY A 42 -3.12 -5.05 -16.07
C GLY A 42 -4.09 -3.87 -15.89
N VAL A 43 -3.58 -2.70 -15.50
CA VAL A 43 -4.38 -1.49 -15.27
C VAL A 43 -4.00 -0.37 -16.24
N SER A 44 -4.77 0.71 -16.24
CA SER A 44 -4.41 1.90 -17.02
C SER A 44 -3.16 2.58 -16.44
N GLU A 45 -2.39 3.20 -17.31
CA GLU A 45 -1.24 4.05 -16.94
C GLU A 45 -1.63 5.17 -15.95
N LYS A 46 -2.82 5.78 -16.13
CA LYS A 46 -3.37 6.77 -15.19
C LYS A 46 -3.54 6.20 -13.78
N THR A 47 -4.05 4.97 -13.68
CA THR A 47 -4.21 4.27 -12.39
C THR A 47 -2.86 4.06 -11.72
N ALA A 48 -1.87 3.57 -12.47
CA ALA A 48 -0.54 3.33 -11.93
C ALA A 48 0.18 4.63 -11.51
N ARG A 49 0.02 5.72 -12.26
CA ARG A 49 0.52 7.05 -11.84
C ARG A 49 -0.10 7.51 -10.53
N ASN A 50 -1.42 7.36 -10.41
CA ASN A 50 -2.12 7.74 -9.19
C ASN A 50 -1.69 6.89 -7.98
N TRP A 51 -1.33 5.62 -8.20
CA TRP A 51 -0.73 4.78 -7.17
C TRP A 51 0.66 5.25 -6.78
N ALA A 52 1.52 5.56 -7.75
CA ALA A 52 2.88 6.03 -7.51
C ALA A 52 2.91 7.39 -6.78
N SER A 53 1.94 8.28 -7.04
CA SER A 53 1.80 9.59 -6.39
C SER A 53 1.01 9.58 -5.10
N GLY A 54 0.37 8.45 -4.75
CA GLY A 54 -0.52 8.34 -3.59
C GLY A 54 -1.86 9.04 -3.74
N SER A 55 -2.22 9.52 -4.95
CA SER A 55 -3.53 10.13 -5.21
C SER A 55 -4.68 9.15 -5.03
N CYS A 56 -4.46 7.85 -5.28
CA CYS A 56 -5.34 6.78 -4.82
C CYS A 56 -4.54 5.54 -4.41
N GLY A 57 -5.15 4.70 -3.58
CA GLY A 57 -4.57 3.41 -3.18
C GLY A 57 -5.03 2.24 -4.06
N PRO A 58 -4.44 1.05 -3.86
CA PRO A 58 -4.90 -0.16 -4.50
C PRO A 58 -6.24 -0.61 -3.91
N ARG A 59 -6.94 -1.47 -4.64
CA ARG A 59 -8.08 -2.26 -4.11
C ARG A 59 -7.65 -3.72 -3.97
N GLY A 60 -8.53 -4.56 -3.41
CA GLY A 60 -8.19 -5.96 -3.06
C GLY A 60 -7.57 -6.79 -4.19
N GLY A 61 -8.01 -6.62 -5.45
CA GLY A 61 -7.47 -7.35 -6.60
C GLY A 61 -5.97 -7.13 -6.83
N PRO A 62 -5.52 -5.89 -7.06
CA PRO A 62 -4.09 -5.56 -7.16
C PRO A 62 -3.25 -6.01 -5.96
N VAL A 63 -3.78 -5.88 -4.74
CA VAL A 63 -3.08 -6.35 -3.52
C VAL A 63 -2.87 -7.86 -3.57
N ALA A 64 -3.92 -8.64 -3.83
CA ALA A 64 -3.83 -10.10 -3.95
C ALA A 64 -2.89 -10.52 -5.08
N TYR A 65 -2.89 -9.79 -6.19
CA TYR A 65 -1.99 -10.03 -7.31
C TYR A 65 -0.52 -9.80 -6.94
N ALA A 66 -0.23 -8.72 -6.22
CA ALA A 66 1.12 -8.45 -5.70
C ALA A 66 1.57 -9.54 -4.72
N MET A 67 0.72 -9.96 -3.78
CA MET A 67 1.03 -11.05 -2.85
C MET A 67 1.34 -12.36 -3.57
N LYS A 68 0.63 -12.66 -4.65
CA LYS A 68 0.83 -13.88 -5.44
C LYS A 68 2.13 -13.87 -6.25
N HIS A 69 2.47 -12.75 -6.88
CA HIS A 69 3.56 -12.70 -7.88
C HIS A 69 4.85 -12.04 -7.34
N MET A 70 4.77 -11.31 -6.24
CA MET A 70 5.90 -10.63 -5.60
C MET A 70 5.85 -10.79 -4.07
N PRO A 71 5.78 -12.03 -3.54
CA PRO A 71 5.49 -12.26 -2.12
C PRO A 71 6.47 -11.57 -1.17
N GLY A 72 7.77 -11.54 -1.50
CA GLY A 72 8.78 -10.86 -0.68
C GLY A 72 8.63 -9.34 -0.66
N ALA A 73 8.25 -8.72 -1.78
CA ALA A 73 7.99 -7.28 -1.82
C ALA A 73 6.64 -6.92 -1.17
N ALA A 74 5.62 -7.74 -1.38
CA ALA A 74 4.26 -7.50 -0.90
C ALA A 74 4.09 -7.67 0.62
N GLN A 75 5.07 -8.25 1.32
CA GLN A 75 5.01 -8.43 2.77
C GLN A 75 4.83 -7.10 3.52
N MET A 76 5.42 -6.01 3.02
CA MET A 76 5.28 -4.67 3.60
C MET A 76 3.83 -4.15 3.65
N LEU A 77 2.95 -4.66 2.78
CA LEU A 77 1.55 -4.24 2.70
C LEU A 77 0.76 -4.67 3.95
N LEU A 78 1.23 -5.69 4.67
CA LEU A 78 0.57 -6.25 5.85
C LEU A 78 1.02 -5.56 7.16
N GLY A 79 2.09 -4.77 7.11
CA GLY A 79 2.73 -4.18 8.28
C GLY A 79 3.76 -5.08 8.93
N ASP A 80 4.54 -4.53 9.87
CA ASP A 80 5.39 -5.33 10.75
C ASP A 80 4.49 -6.16 11.67
N THR A 81 4.84 -7.44 11.85
CA THR A 81 4.13 -8.38 12.75
C THR A 81 4.64 -8.27 14.16
#